data_AF-A0A9P5G797-F1
#
_entry.id   AF-A0A9P5G797-F1
#
_cell.length_a   1.000
_cell.length_b   1.000
_cell.length_c   1.000
_cell.angle_alpha   90.00
_cell.angle_beta   90.00
_cell.angle_gamma   90.00
#
_symmetry.space_group_name_H-M   'P 1'
#
loop_
_entity.id
_entity.type
_entity.pdbx_description
1 polymer ?
#
loop_
_entity_poly.entity_id
_entity_poly.type
_entity_poly.pdbx_seq_one_letter_code
_entity_poly.pdbx_strand_id
1 'polypeptide(L)'
;MPTTAHTVTSFDVHPVPSPSSTTNGPQFILNSSGKVKIGTERGKNVMTFSAVFVLKQDAQKLVYVSSMSYRLVHKPDDATLIM
;
A
#
# COMPACT_ATOMS: atom_id res chain seq x y z
N MET A 1 -15.55 -2.14 -10.25
CA MET A 1 -14.77 -1.14 -9.50
C MET A 1 -14.57 0.08 -10.40
N PRO A 2 -14.90 1.30 -9.96
CA PRO A 2 -14.58 2.52 -10.70
C PRO A 2 -13.05 2.67 -10.86
N THR A 3 -12.62 3.37 -11.91
CA THR A 3 -11.18 3.63 -12.15
C THR A 3 -10.56 4.36 -10.97
N THR A 4 -9.38 3.92 -10.53
CA THR A 4 -8.64 4.55 -9.43
C THR A 4 -7.32 5.12 -9.91
N ALA A 5 -6.94 6.28 -9.39
CA ALA A 5 -5.61 6.85 -9.57
C ALA A 5 -4.97 7.11 -8.21
N HIS A 6 -3.84 6.46 -7.95
CA HIS A 6 -3.11 6.59 -6.70
C HIS A 6 -1.94 7.55 -6.87
N THR A 7 -1.74 8.43 -5.91
CA THR A 7 -0.56 9.27 -5.77
C THR A 7 0.08 8.97 -4.43
N VAL A 8 1.24 8.32 -4.46
CA VAL A 8 2.04 8.06 -3.26
C VAL A 8 2.66 9.37 -2.78
N THR A 9 2.42 9.74 -1.54
CA THR A 9 2.96 10.97 -0.93
C THR A 9 4.11 10.69 0.02
N SER A 10 4.12 9.51 0.63
CA SER A 10 5.19 9.09 1.54
C SER A 10 5.31 7.57 1.49
N PHE A 11 6.54 7.09 1.67
CA PHE A 11 6.81 5.69 1.90
C PHE A 11 7.98 5.54 2.88
N ASP A 12 7.97 4.45 3.62
CA ASP A 12 9.04 4.04 4.52
C ASP A 12 9.25 2.53 4.44
N VAL A 13 10.48 2.07 4.58
CA VAL A 13 10.87 0.68 4.43
C VAL A 13 11.70 0.23 5.62
N HIS A 14 11.24 -0.81 6.30
CA HIS A 14 11.97 -1.44 7.39
C HIS A 14 12.37 -2.86 7.03
N PRO A 15 13.67 -3.20 7.06
CA PRO A 15 14.08 -4.60 7.01
C PRO A 15 13.63 -5.31 8.30
N VAL A 16 13.05 -6.50 8.16
CA VAL A 16 12.67 -7.35 9.28
C VAL A 16 13.79 -8.37 9.48
N PRO A 17 14.43 -8.42 10.66
CA PRO A 17 15.45 -9.42 10.93
C PRO A 17 14.82 -10.80 10.87
N SER A 18 15.29 -11.61 9.92
CA SER A 18 14.92 -13.02 9.84
C SER A 18 15.68 -13.77 10.94
N PRO A 19 15.00 -14.54 11.82
CA PRO A 19 15.71 -15.41 12.74
C PRO A 19 16.55 -16.39 11.89
N SER A 20 17.80 -16.58 12.29
CA SER A 20 18.91 -17.23 11.55
C SER A 20 18.67 -18.68 11.10
N SER A 21 17.45 -19.19 11.22
CA SER A 21 17.02 -20.55 10.92
C SER A 21 15.84 -20.65 9.94
N THR A 22 15.36 -19.55 9.34
CA THR A 22 14.29 -19.65 8.35
C THR A 22 14.85 -19.66 6.92
N THR A 23 14.44 -20.69 6.16
CA THR A 23 14.72 -20.92 4.73
C THR A 23 14.20 -19.80 3.81
N ASN A 24 13.54 -18.79 4.36
CA ASN A 24 12.94 -17.70 3.64
C ASN A 24 13.92 -16.53 3.66
N GLY A 25 14.25 -15.99 2.48
CA GLY A 25 15.16 -14.86 2.32
C GLY A 25 14.75 -13.61 3.10
N PRO A 26 15.51 -12.51 2.98
CA PRO A 26 15.24 -11.28 3.72
C PRO A 26 13.80 -10.78 3.49
N GLN A 27 13.20 -10.30 4.58
CA GLN A 27 11.85 -9.75 4.60
C GLN A 27 11.91 -8.25 4.86
N PHE A 28 11.02 -7.50 4.21
CA PHE A 28 10.90 -6.06 4.36
C PHE A 28 9.43 -5.70 4.61
N ILE A 29 9.20 -4.66 5.40
CA ILE A 29 7.88 -4.04 5.54
C ILE A 29 7.96 -2.68 4.85
N LEU A 30 7.14 -2.47 3.83
CA LEU A 30 6.96 -1.20 3.13
C LEU A 30 5.64 -0.58 3.60
N ASN A 31 5.74 0.55 4.29
CA ASN A 31 4.59 1.39 4.60
C ASN A 31 4.48 2.46 3.51
N SER A 32 3.32 2.61 2.88
CA SER A 32 3.06 3.62 1.86
C SER A 32 1.77 4.35 2.17
N SER A 33 1.78 5.67 2.05
CA SER A 33 0.60 6.50 2.24
C SER A 33 0.46 7.51 1.10
N GLY A 34 -0.77 7.91 0.84
CA GLY A 34 -1.04 8.73 -0.32
C GLY A 34 -2.49 9.12 -0.47
N LYS A 35 -2.78 9.71 -1.63
CA LYS A 35 -4.14 10.02 -2.05
C LYS A 35 -4.58 9.02 -3.10
N VAL A 36 -5.86 8.64 -3.08
CA VAL A 36 -6.49 7.84 -4.10
C VAL A 36 -7.71 8.60 -4.62
N LYS A 37 -7.72 8.88 -5.92
CA LYS A 37 -8.90 9.37 -6.62
C LYS A 37 -9.70 8.17 -7.11
N ILE A 38 -10.98 8.13 -6.77
CA ILE A 38 -11.90 7.08 -7.21
C ILE A 38 -12.93 7.66 -8.17
N GLY A 39 -13.00 7.10 -9.38
CA GLY A 39 -13.86 7.59 -10.45
C GLY A 39 -13.27 8.76 -11.22
N THR A 40 -14.05 9.28 -12.17
CA THR A 40 -13.61 10.31 -13.13
C THR A 40 -14.05 11.72 -12.74
N GLU A 41 -14.95 11.86 -11.76
CA GLU A 41 -15.47 13.15 -11.30
C GLU A 41 -14.34 14.12 -10.93
N ARG A 42 -14.43 15.36 -11.40
CA ARG A 42 -13.39 16.37 -11.17
C ARG A 42 -13.52 16.91 -9.74
N GLY A 43 -12.41 16.93 -9.00
CA GLY A 43 -12.34 17.48 -7.64
C GLY A 43 -12.90 16.60 -6.53
N LYS A 44 -13.80 15.65 -6.85
CA LYS A 44 -14.46 14.78 -5.88
C LYS A 44 -13.74 13.44 -5.69
N ASN A 45 -14.12 12.73 -4.63
CA ASN A 45 -13.71 11.35 -4.34
C ASN A 45 -12.18 11.16 -4.24
N VAL A 46 -11.49 12.15 -3.70
CA VAL A 46 -10.06 12.09 -3.38
C VAL A 46 -9.89 11.71 -1.92
N MET A 47 -9.63 10.43 -1.67
CA MET A 47 -9.48 9.86 -0.34
C MET A 47 -8.00 9.74 0.02
N THR A 48 -7.69 9.60 1.30
CA THR A 48 -6.34 9.26 1.75
C THR A 48 -6.26 7.77 2.03
N PHE A 49 -5.17 7.12 1.62
CA PHE A 49 -4.92 5.71 1.89
C PHE A 49 -3.63 5.51 2.71
N SER A 50 -3.62 4.40 3.44
CA SER A 50 -2.44 3.81 4.04
C SER A 50 -2.37 2.34 3.63
N ALA A 51 -1.23 1.92 3.11
CA ALA A 51 -0.97 0.57 2.65
C ALA A 51 0.30 0.04 3.33
N VAL A 52 0.25 -1.20 3.80
CA VAL A 52 1.38 -1.91 4.37
C VAL A 52 1.62 -3.16 3.54
N PHE A 53 2.82 -3.28 3.00
CA PHE A 53 3.24 -4.42 2.20
C PHE A 53 4.32 -5.20 2.95
N VAL A 54 4.13 -6.50 3.07
CA VAL A 54 5.19 -7.41 3.49
C VAL A 54 5.85 -7.93 2.22
N LEU A 55 7.10 -7.55 2.02
CA LEU A 55 7.89 -7.96 0.86
C LEU A 55 8.84 -9.09 1.28
N LYS A 56 8.97 -10.10 0.43
CA LYS A 56 9.95 -11.18 0.59
C LYS A 56 10.85 -11.24 -0.62
N GLN A 57 12.09 -11.64 -0.41
CA GLN A 57 13.02 -11.92 -1.47
C GLN A 57 13.13 -13.43 -1.69
N ASP A 58 13.03 -13.87 -2.94
CA ASP A 58 13.29 -15.27 -3.31
C ASP A 58 14.79 -15.57 -3.43
N ALA A 59 15.12 -16.83 -3.73
CA ALA A 59 16.50 -17.26 -3.97
C ALA A 59 17.15 -16.61 -5.21
N GLN A 60 16.35 -16.11 -6.16
CA GLN A 60 16.79 -15.39 -7.36
C GLN A 60 16.97 -13.89 -7.13
N LYS A 61 16.83 -13.43 -5.88
CA LYS A 61 16.91 -12.03 -5.46
C LYS A 61 15.75 -11.15 -5.96
N LEU A 62 14.65 -11.75 -6.45
CA LEU A 62 13.45 -11.02 -6.82
C LEU A 62 12.61 -10.71 -5.58
N VAL A 63 12.09 -9.48 -5.50
CA VAL A 63 11.25 -9.02 -4.40
C VAL A 63 9.78 -9.11 -4.81
N TYR A 64 8.96 -9.78 -4.00
CA TYR A 64 7.53 -9.94 -4.25
C TYR A 64 6.71 -9.60 -3.00
N VAL A 65 5.46 -9.22 -3.20
CA VAL A 65 4.51 -8.94 -2.13
C VAL A 65 3.98 -10.25 -1.57
N SER A 66 4.34 -10.58 -0.32
CA SER A 66 3.83 -11.76 0.40
C SER A 66 2.47 -11.50 1.04
N SER A 67 2.23 -10.28 1.51
CA SER A 67 0.92 -9.85 2.01
C SER A 67 0.77 -8.34 1.89
N MET A 68 -0.49 -7.89 1.85
CA MET A 68 -0.85 -6.48 1.75
C MET A 68 -2.02 -6.20 2.69
N SER A 69 -1.91 -5.11 3.45
CA SER A 69 -3.03 -4.48 4.15
C SER A 69 -3.27 -3.11 3.53
N TYR A 70 -4.51 -2.83 3.15
CA TYR A 70 -4.89 -1.56 2.55
C TYR A 70 -6.06 -0.96 3.32
N ARG A 71 -5.95 0.31 3.70
CA ARG A 71 -7.00 1.03 4.42
C ARG A 71 -7.15 2.45 3.88
N LEU A 72 -8.40 2.85 3.70
CA LEU A 72 -8.76 4.25 3.51
C LEU A 72 -8.80 4.91 4.90
N VAL A 73 -7.98 5.94 5.09
CA VAL A 73 -7.80 6.59 6.40
C VAL A 73 -8.58 7.89 6.53
N HIS A 74 -8.97 8.50 5.41
CA HIS A 74 -9.81 9.70 5.39
C HIS A 74 -10.71 9.69 4.16
N LYS A 75 -12.01 9.93 4.40
CA LYS A 75 -13.03 10.18 3.38
C LYS A 75 -13.37 11.66 3.42
N PRO A 76 -13.24 12.41 2.31
CA PRO A 76 -13.60 13.82 2.29
C PRO A 76 -15.13 13.99 2.34
N ASP A 77 -15.58 15.13 2.86
CA ASP A 77 -17.01 15.42 3.06
C ASP A 77 -17.81 15.48 1.75
N ASP A 78 -17.14 15.76 0.63
CA ASP A 78 -17.72 15.82 -0.71
C ASP A 78 -17.71 14.47 -1.46
N ALA A 79 -17.30 13.38 -0.78
CA ALA A 79 -17.27 12.05 -1.36
C ALA A 79 -18.68 11.55 -1.67
N THR A 80 -18.91 11.25 -2.95
CA THR A 80 -20.17 10.69 -3.46
C THR A 80 -20.22 9.17 -3.34
N LEU A 81 -19.08 8.52 -3.09
CA LEU A 81 -19.01 7.09 -2.83
C LEU A 81 -19.58 6.75 -1.44
N ILE A 82 -20.60 5.90 -1.42
CA ILE A 82 -21.05 5.18 -0.23
C ILE A 82 -20.11 3.98 -0.08
N MET A 83 -19.41 3.90 1.06
CA MET A 83 -18.52 2.78 1.41
C MET A 83 -19.25 1.80 2.30
#